data_AF-A0A385SG86-F1
#
_entry.id   AF-A0A385SG86-F1
#
_cell.length_a   1.000
_cell.length_b   1.000
_cell.length_c   1.000
_cell.angle_alpha   90.00
_cell.angle_beta   90.00
_cell.angle_gamma   90.00
#
_symmetry.space_group_name_H-M   'P 1'
#
loop_
_entity.id
_entity.type
_entity.pdbx_description
1 polymer ?
#
loop_
_entity_poly.entity_id
_entity_poly.type
_entity_poly.pdbx_seq_one_letter_code
_entity_poly.pdbx_strand_id
1 'polypeptide(L)'
;MTAFLKKIGLADSFQMELPIDKTDFVNTLAANLDEPGYSFFEVFSSSKNRYKGKIKNDRFEMARRVRFFETNFNNARTNGSFSQTGDKLIIDIEVIGFHNVMIPFLICFVIIYGIAFSSFFLSGGPGKMDVIALPFLILHAAFMLGIPYLLLRRSVRTAKYEIERDLFFMMRHSPRIMS
;
A
#
# COMPACT_ATOMS: atom_id res chain seq x y z
N MET A 1 -7.89 -12.13 7.34
CA MET A 1 -7.80 -11.28 6.13
C MET A 1 -6.35 -11.08 5.68
N THR A 2 -5.46 -10.61 6.57
CA THR A 2 -4.04 -10.38 6.28
C THR A 2 -3.29 -11.62 5.79
N ALA A 3 -3.56 -12.81 6.35
CA ALA A 3 -2.94 -14.06 5.89
C ALA A 3 -3.18 -14.37 4.39
N PHE A 4 -4.39 -14.08 3.88
CA PHE A 4 -4.69 -14.24 2.46
C PHE A 4 -3.92 -13.23 1.60
N LEU A 5 -3.92 -11.95 2.00
CA LEU A 5 -3.18 -10.89 1.31
C LEU A 5 -1.67 -11.19 1.27
N LYS A 6 -1.11 -11.72 2.37
CA LYS A 6 0.28 -12.18 2.43
C LYS A 6 0.55 -13.31 1.43
N LYS A 7 -0.34 -14.31 1.39
CA LYS A 7 -0.22 -15.44 0.45
C LYS A 7 -0.20 -14.99 -1.02
N ILE A 8 -1.01 -13.99 -1.38
CA ILE A 8 -1.05 -13.46 -2.75
C ILE A 8 -0.05 -12.32 -3.01
N GLY A 9 0.79 -11.97 -2.04
CA GLY A 9 1.82 -10.94 -2.16
C GLY A 9 1.31 -9.49 -2.16
N LEU A 10 0.08 -9.26 -1.67
CA LEU A 10 -0.52 -7.93 -1.49
C LEU A 10 -0.36 -7.38 -0.06
N ALA A 11 0.27 -8.15 0.81
CA ALA A 11 0.77 -7.69 2.10
C ALA A 11 2.12 -8.37 2.40
N ASP A 12 2.95 -7.71 3.18
CA ASP A 12 4.20 -8.28 3.71
C ASP A 12 4.43 -7.75 5.13
N SER A 13 5.23 -8.46 5.92
CA SER A 13 5.61 -8.02 7.26
C SER A 13 7.09 -8.26 7.50
N PHE A 14 7.72 -7.37 8.23
CA PHE A 14 9.12 -7.48 8.64
C PHE A 14 9.30 -6.88 10.02
N GLN A 15 10.39 -7.27 10.66
CA GLN A 15 10.78 -6.77 11.96
C GLN A 15 12.14 -6.09 11.83
N MET A 16 12.33 -5.00 12.57
CA MET A 16 13.62 -4.33 12.68
C MET A 16 13.92 -4.03 14.15
N GLU A 17 15.19 -4.09 14.51
CA GLU A 17 15.70 -3.72 15.82
C GLU A 17 16.50 -2.42 15.72
N LEU A 18 16.20 -1.45 16.59
CA LEU A 18 16.93 -0.19 16.67
C LEU A 18 17.48 0.03 18.07
N PRO A 19 18.75 0.44 18.21
CA PRO A 19 19.36 0.79 19.50
C PRO A 19 18.97 2.23 19.89
N ILE A 20 17.67 2.47 20.05
CA ILE A 20 17.09 3.77 20.43
C ILE A 20 16.01 3.54 21.48
N ASP A 21 15.74 4.56 22.28
CA ASP A 21 14.62 4.52 23.21
C ASP A 21 13.29 4.73 22.50
N LYS A 22 12.26 4.08 23.05
CA LYS A 22 10.87 4.21 22.62
C LYS A 22 10.42 5.68 22.52
N THR A 23 10.79 6.52 23.48
CA THR A 23 10.41 7.94 23.52
C THR A 23 11.04 8.71 22.37
N ASP A 24 12.34 8.48 22.10
CA ASP A 24 13.06 9.11 21.00
C ASP A 24 12.51 8.68 19.64
N PHE A 25 12.16 7.40 19.51
CA PHE A 25 11.50 6.88 18.33
C PHE A 25 10.17 7.60 18.07
N VAL A 26 9.30 7.71 19.09
CA VAL A 26 7.99 8.36 18.95
C VAL A 26 8.15 9.83 18.58
N ASN A 27 9.04 10.56 19.25
CA ASN A 27 9.28 11.98 18.98
C ASN A 27 9.84 12.21 17.57
N THR A 28 10.83 11.40 17.17
CA THR A 28 11.44 11.47 15.83
C THR A 28 10.43 11.13 14.75
N LEU A 29 9.64 10.07 14.94
CA LEU A 29 8.62 9.66 13.99
C LEU A 29 7.51 10.71 13.88
N ALA A 30 7.03 11.25 15.01
CA ALA A 30 6.01 12.30 15.02
C ALA A 30 6.48 13.56 14.27
N ALA A 31 7.74 13.96 14.42
CA ALA A 31 8.30 15.11 13.72
C ALA A 31 8.39 14.92 12.19
N ASN A 32 8.39 13.68 11.71
CA ASN A 32 8.48 13.32 10.29
C ASN A 32 7.13 12.90 9.68
N LEU A 33 6.07 12.87 10.48
CA LEU A 33 4.72 12.54 10.04
C LEU A 33 3.85 13.80 9.98
N ASP A 34 3.19 14.00 8.85
CA ASP A 34 2.10 14.95 8.80
C ASP A 34 0.79 14.34 9.30
N GLU A 35 -0.10 15.22 9.77
CA GLU A 35 -1.48 14.82 10.07
C GLU A 35 -2.19 14.26 8.82
N PRO A 36 -3.05 13.24 9.00
CA PRO A 36 -3.82 12.68 7.92
C PRO A 36 -4.87 13.69 7.42
N GLY A 37 -4.63 14.30 6.26
CA GLY A 37 -5.58 15.20 5.60
C GLY A 37 -6.77 14.48 4.96
N TYR A 38 -7.82 15.23 4.59
CA TYR A 38 -8.95 14.72 3.82
C TYR A 38 -8.50 14.33 2.41
N SER A 39 -8.65 13.04 2.08
CA SER A 39 -7.98 12.33 0.97
C SER A 39 -8.19 12.90 -0.46
N PHE A 40 -9.16 13.80 -0.67
CA PHE A 40 -9.46 14.37 -1.98
C PHE A 40 -8.67 15.65 -2.31
N PHE A 41 -8.30 16.45 -1.31
CA PHE A 41 -7.56 17.71 -1.50
C PHE A 41 -6.07 17.60 -1.14
N GLU A 42 -5.64 16.41 -0.73
CA GLU A 42 -4.27 16.15 -0.25
C GLU A 42 -3.20 16.46 -1.30
N VAL A 43 -3.55 16.31 -2.58
CA VAL A 43 -2.74 16.66 -3.74
C VAL A 43 -2.29 18.13 -3.73
N PHE A 44 -3.08 19.02 -3.13
CA PHE A 44 -2.82 20.46 -3.11
C PHE A 44 -2.04 20.93 -1.86
N SER A 45 -1.68 20.03 -0.96
CA SER A 45 -0.97 20.38 0.27
C SER A 45 0.56 20.43 0.05
N SER A 46 1.18 21.57 0.35
CA SER A 46 2.61 21.87 0.10
C SER A 46 3.59 21.28 1.12
N SER A 47 3.18 20.27 1.90
CA SER A 47 4.02 19.76 2.99
C SER A 47 5.34 19.18 2.51
N LYS A 48 6.40 19.48 3.28
CA LYS A 48 7.77 18.99 3.05
C LYS A 48 7.92 17.52 3.42
N ASN A 49 7.12 17.02 4.37
CA ASN A 49 7.21 15.65 4.84
C ASN A 49 6.70 14.66 3.78
N ARG A 50 7.39 13.52 3.70
CA ARG A 50 7.09 12.45 2.73
C ARG A 50 5.95 11.55 3.19
N TYR A 51 5.72 11.47 4.50
CA TYR A 51 4.79 10.55 5.13
C TYR A 51 3.70 11.31 5.87
N LYS A 52 2.51 10.71 5.88
CA LYS A 52 1.39 11.10 6.73
C LYS A 52 1.04 9.94 7.63
N GLY A 53 0.55 10.22 8.83
CA GLY A 53 0.27 9.15 9.77
C GLY A 53 -0.20 9.62 11.12
N LYS A 54 -0.35 8.66 12.02
CA LYS A 54 -0.67 8.89 13.42
C LYS A 54 0.04 7.85 14.28
N ILE A 55 0.45 8.28 15.46
CA ILE A 55 0.99 7.40 16.49
C ILE A 55 -0.07 7.32 17.59
N LYS A 56 -0.40 6.10 18.03
CA LYS A 56 -1.33 5.89 19.14
C LYS A 56 -0.84 4.73 19.99
N ASN A 57 -0.57 5.02 21.26
CA ASN A 57 0.04 4.09 22.21
C ASN A 57 1.36 3.54 21.63
N ASP A 58 1.42 2.23 21.39
CA ASP A 58 2.60 1.49 20.93
C ASP A 58 2.46 1.06 19.47
N ARG A 59 1.66 1.82 18.72
CA ARG A 59 1.36 1.56 17.31
C ARG A 59 1.45 2.85 16.51
N PHE A 60 1.86 2.72 15.26
CA PHE A 60 1.81 3.79 14.28
C PHE A 60 1.14 3.32 13.00
N GLU A 61 0.40 4.23 12.37
CA GLU A 61 -0.06 4.08 11.00
C GLU A 61 0.64 5.14 10.17
N MET A 62 1.26 4.75 9.07
CA MET A 62 1.84 5.69 8.13
C MET A 62 1.61 5.28 6.69
N ALA A 63 1.48 6.26 5.82
CA ALA A 63 1.39 6.08 4.39
C ALA A 63 2.21 7.15 3.69
N ARG A 64 2.77 6.83 2.53
CA ARG A 64 3.42 7.83 1.68
C ARG A 64 2.37 8.82 1.18
N ARG A 65 2.73 10.10 1.18
CA ARG A 65 1.88 11.16 0.65
C ARG A 65 1.83 11.05 -0.88
N VAL A 66 0.62 11.16 -1.44
CA VAL A 66 0.43 11.15 -2.89
C VAL A 66 0.60 12.58 -3.41
N ARG A 67 1.60 12.82 -4.26
CA ARG A 67 1.80 14.10 -4.93
C ARG A 67 1.38 14.00 -6.40
N PHE A 68 0.76 15.06 -6.93
CA PHE A 68 0.44 15.13 -8.35
C PHE A 68 1.74 15.02 -9.17
N PHE A 69 1.69 14.34 -10.32
CA PHE A 69 2.84 14.08 -11.21
C PHE A 69 3.95 13.15 -10.71
N GLU A 70 3.85 12.52 -9.53
CA GLU A 70 4.79 11.45 -9.17
C GLU A 70 4.43 10.14 -9.88
N THR A 71 5.34 9.64 -10.73
CA THR A 71 5.19 8.37 -11.47
C THR A 71 5.22 7.15 -10.54
N ASN A 72 5.75 7.31 -9.31
CA ASN A 72 5.85 6.26 -8.31
C ASN A 72 4.65 6.29 -7.35
N PHE A 73 3.49 5.88 -7.86
CA PHE A 73 2.27 5.66 -7.07
C PHE A 73 2.45 4.47 -6.10
N ASN A 74 3.20 4.71 -5.03
CA ASN A 74 3.31 3.77 -3.91
C ASN A 74 2.34 4.21 -2.80
N ASN A 75 1.11 3.71 -2.87
CA ASN A 75 0.08 4.04 -1.88
C ASN A 75 0.02 3.03 -0.73
N ALA A 76 0.92 2.05 -0.64
CA ALA A 76 0.81 1.01 0.39
C ALA A 76 0.69 1.61 1.80
N ARG A 77 -0.31 1.14 2.55
CA ARG A 77 -0.50 1.53 3.95
C ARG A 77 0.43 0.71 4.83
N THR A 78 1.06 1.37 5.78
CA THR A 78 1.97 0.75 6.72
C THR A 78 1.41 0.86 8.11
N ASN A 79 1.29 -0.27 8.79
CA ASN A 79 0.96 -0.32 10.20
C ASN A 79 2.18 -0.88 10.92
N GLY A 80 2.64 -0.22 11.98
CA GLY A 80 3.70 -0.76 12.82
C GLY A 80 3.30 -0.80 14.28
N SER A 81 3.91 -1.71 15.01
CA SER A 81 3.93 -1.74 16.48
C SER A 81 5.37 -1.72 16.96
N PHE A 82 5.60 -1.13 18.12
CA PHE A 82 6.94 -1.03 18.69
C PHE A 82 6.93 -1.37 20.17
N SER A 83 7.97 -2.04 20.64
CA SER A 83 8.14 -2.44 22.04
C SER A 83 9.61 -2.37 22.44
N GLN A 84 9.87 -1.92 23.67
CA GLN A 84 11.23 -1.83 24.21
C GLN A 84 11.59 -3.16 24.87
N THR A 85 12.73 -3.76 24.50
CA THR A 85 13.28 -4.95 25.14
C THR A 85 14.75 -4.68 25.48
N GLY A 86 15.01 -4.34 26.75
CA GLY A 86 16.33 -3.86 27.19
C GLY A 86 16.73 -2.58 26.46
N ASP A 87 17.93 -2.56 25.90
CA ASP A 87 18.49 -1.39 25.19
C ASP A 87 18.07 -1.31 23.72
N LYS A 88 17.12 -2.14 23.28
CA LYS A 88 16.67 -2.21 21.91
C LYS A 88 15.17 -1.99 21.78
N LEU A 89 14.79 -1.21 20.78
CA LEU A 89 13.43 -1.08 20.30
C LEU A 89 13.17 -2.10 19.20
N ILE A 90 12.21 -2.99 19.42
CA ILE A 90 11.71 -3.94 18.44
C ILE A 90 10.53 -3.30 17.72
N ILE A 91 10.59 -3.21 16.39
CA ILE A 91 9.53 -2.64 15.57
C ILE A 91 9.04 -3.71 14.60
N ASP A 92 7.77 -4.07 14.73
CA ASP A 92 7.06 -4.95 13.80
C ASP A 92 6.28 -4.10 12.81
N ILE A 93 6.51 -4.32 11.52
CA ILE A 93 5.93 -3.51 10.45
C ILE A 93 5.15 -4.42 9.51
N GLU A 94 3.92 -4.04 9.22
CA GLU A 94 3.05 -4.65 8.22
C GLU A 94 2.74 -3.64 7.11
N VAL A 95 3.04 -4.03 5.88
CA VAL A 95 2.80 -3.26 4.66
C VAL A 95 1.64 -3.89 3.91
N ILE A 96 0.61 -3.10 3.60
CA ILE A 96 -0.61 -3.54 2.92
C ILE A 96 -0.80 -2.71 1.65
N GLY A 97 -0.71 -3.35 0.50
CA GLY A 97 -0.94 -2.71 -0.80
C GLY A 97 -2.41 -2.60 -1.18
N PHE A 98 -3.27 -3.47 -0.63
CA PHE A 98 -4.69 -3.52 -0.96
C PHE A 98 -5.49 -2.39 -0.29
N HIS A 99 -6.17 -1.58 -1.10
CA HIS A 99 -6.96 -0.43 -0.66
C HIS A 99 -8.45 -0.70 -0.81
N ASN A 100 -9.27 -0.09 0.05
CA ASN A 100 -10.73 -0.19 -0.05
C ASN A 100 -11.28 0.36 -1.40
N VAL A 101 -10.54 1.25 -2.08
CA VAL A 101 -10.87 1.73 -3.44
C VAL A 101 -10.81 0.61 -4.49
N MET A 102 -10.11 -0.50 -4.22
CA MET A 102 -10.10 -1.67 -5.12
C MET A 102 -11.40 -2.49 -5.04
N ILE A 103 -12.17 -2.36 -3.97
CA ILE A 103 -13.45 -3.07 -3.81
C ILE A 103 -14.44 -2.69 -4.92
N PRO A 104 -14.79 -1.40 -5.14
CA PRO A 104 -15.69 -1.03 -6.23
C PRO A 104 -15.14 -1.40 -7.61
N PHE A 105 -13.82 -1.32 -7.83
CA PHE A 105 -13.19 -1.77 -9.07
C PHE A 105 -13.47 -3.26 -9.34
N LEU A 106 -13.30 -4.12 -8.34
CA LEU A 106 -13.56 -5.57 -8.47
C LEU A 106 -15.05 -5.86 -8.68
N ILE A 107 -15.95 -5.13 -8.01
CA ILE A 107 -17.39 -5.27 -8.20
C ILE A 107 -17.77 -4.91 -9.65
N CYS A 108 -17.33 -3.75 -10.14
CA CYS A 108 -17.58 -3.32 -11.51
C CYS A 108 -16.99 -4.31 -12.52
N PHE A 109 -15.79 -4.83 -12.27
CA PHE A 109 -15.17 -5.86 -13.10
C PHE A 109 -16.10 -7.09 -13.20
N VAL A 110 -16.54 -7.65 -12.07
CA VAL A 110 -17.41 -8.84 -12.07
C VAL A 110 -18.71 -8.57 -12.84
N ILE A 111 -19.33 -7.40 -12.67
CA ILE A 111 -20.56 -7.04 -13.37
C ILE A 111 -20.33 -6.93 -14.89
N ILE A 112 -19.34 -6.14 -15.32
CA ILE A 112 -19.08 -5.87 -16.73
C ILE A 112 -18.73 -7.17 -17.47
N TYR A 113 -17.81 -7.96 -16.92
CA TYR A 113 -17.42 -9.21 -17.56
C TYR A 113 -18.50 -10.29 -17.42
N GLY A 114 -19.24 -10.33 -16.31
CA GLY A 114 -20.38 -11.22 -16.16
C GLY A 114 -21.43 -11.00 -17.24
N ILE A 115 -21.77 -9.73 -17.54
CA ILE A 115 -22.66 -9.37 -18.64
C ILE A 115 -22.04 -9.75 -19.98
N ALA A 116 -20.78 -9.36 -20.23
CA ALA A 116 -20.12 -9.63 -21.51
C ALA A 116 -20.03 -11.13 -21.85
N PHE A 117 -19.64 -11.97 -20.87
CA PHE A 117 -19.62 -13.43 -21.04
C PHE A 117 -21.04 -13.99 -21.22
N SER A 118 -22.01 -13.53 -20.43
CA SER A 118 -23.40 -14.00 -20.56
C SER A 118 -23.98 -13.67 -21.93
N SER A 119 -23.80 -12.44 -22.41
CA SER A 119 -24.22 -12.01 -23.74
C SER A 119 -23.56 -12.83 -24.85
N PHE A 120 -22.27 -13.15 -24.70
CA PHE A 120 -21.54 -13.99 -25.64
C PHE A 120 -22.13 -15.41 -25.76
N PHE A 121 -22.53 -16.02 -24.63
CA PHE A 121 -23.12 -17.38 -24.65
C PHE A 121 -24.61 -17.39 -25.04
N LEU A 122 -25.36 -16.33 -24.74
CA LEU A 122 -26.79 -16.22 -25.03
C LEU A 122 -27.11 -15.83 -26.48
N SER A 123 -26.16 -15.24 -27.23
CA SER A 123 -26.39 -14.78 -28.61
C SER A 123 -26.46 -15.89 -29.66
N GLY A 124 -26.28 -17.17 -29.27
CA GLY A 124 -26.62 -18.32 -30.11
C GLY A 124 -25.61 -18.68 -31.21
N GLY A 125 -24.45 -19.22 -30.82
CA GLY A 125 -23.54 -19.99 -31.70
C GLY A 125 -22.64 -19.16 -32.63
N PRO A 126 -21.46 -19.68 -33.03
CA PRO A 126 -20.35 -18.86 -33.47
C PRO A 126 -20.54 -18.31 -34.89
N GLY A 127 -20.87 -17.03 -34.99
CA GLY A 127 -20.55 -16.23 -36.17
C GLY A 127 -19.03 -16.04 -36.30
N LYS A 128 -18.54 -15.61 -37.47
CA LYS A 128 -17.10 -15.34 -37.68
C LYS A 128 -16.52 -14.31 -36.68
N MET A 129 -17.35 -13.42 -36.14
CA MET A 129 -16.94 -12.47 -35.08
C MET A 129 -16.72 -13.16 -33.73
N ASP A 130 -17.46 -14.22 -33.41
CA ASP A 130 -17.45 -14.84 -32.08
C ASP A 130 -16.13 -15.59 -31.81
N VAL A 131 -15.52 -16.13 -32.87
CA VAL A 131 -14.21 -16.81 -32.81
C VAL A 131 -13.08 -15.85 -32.43
N ILE A 132 -13.21 -14.57 -32.79
CA ILE A 132 -12.22 -13.52 -32.47
C ILE A 132 -12.57 -12.83 -31.14
N ALA A 133 -13.86 -12.63 -30.87
CA ALA A 133 -14.33 -11.90 -29.70
C ALA A 133 -14.01 -12.61 -28.39
N LEU A 134 -14.16 -13.94 -28.31
CA LEU A 134 -13.89 -14.70 -27.08
C LEU A 134 -12.43 -14.62 -26.60
N PRO A 135 -11.41 -14.94 -27.42
CA PRO A 135 -10.02 -14.84 -26.98
C PRO A 135 -9.64 -13.38 -26.65
N PHE A 136 -10.18 -12.40 -27.38
CA PHE A 136 -10.00 -10.98 -27.05
C PHE A 136 -10.59 -10.63 -25.69
N LEU A 137 -11.82 -11.07 -25.39
CA LEU A 137 -12.48 -10.80 -24.11
C LEU A 137 -11.70 -11.40 -22.93
N ILE A 138 -11.22 -12.64 -23.07
CA ILE A 138 -10.38 -13.30 -22.05
C ILE A 138 -9.06 -12.55 -21.86
N LEU A 139 -8.39 -12.19 -22.96
CA LEU A 139 -7.12 -11.46 -22.91
C LEU A 139 -7.30 -10.08 -22.25
N HIS A 140 -8.35 -9.36 -22.63
CA HIS A 140 -8.67 -8.06 -22.06
C HIS A 140 -9.01 -8.18 -20.56
N ALA A 141 -9.80 -9.19 -20.15
CA ALA A 141 -10.07 -9.49 -18.75
C ALA A 141 -8.79 -9.76 -17.96
N ALA A 142 -7.89 -10.57 -18.54
CA ALA A 142 -6.60 -10.91 -17.94
C ALA A 142 -5.73 -9.66 -17.75
N PHE A 143 -5.68 -8.74 -18.71
CA PHE A 143 -4.96 -7.47 -18.55
C PHE A 143 -5.60 -6.55 -17.51
N MET A 144 -6.93 -6.43 -17.52
CA MET A 144 -7.65 -5.56 -16.59
C MET A 144 -7.53 -6.00 -15.13
N LEU A 145 -7.35 -7.29 -14.84
CA LEU A 145 -7.00 -7.76 -13.48
C LEU A 145 -5.50 -7.82 -13.24
N GLY A 146 -4.75 -8.31 -14.23
CA GLY A 146 -3.34 -8.63 -14.11
C GLY A 146 -2.48 -7.38 -13.89
N ILE A 147 -2.72 -6.32 -14.67
CA ILE A 147 -1.93 -5.09 -14.55
C ILE A 147 -2.12 -4.46 -13.15
N PRO A 148 -3.35 -4.18 -12.66
CA PRO A 148 -3.54 -3.65 -11.31
C PRO A 148 -2.96 -4.56 -10.23
N TYR A 149 -3.15 -5.88 -10.33
CA TYR A 149 -2.57 -6.83 -9.38
C TYR A 149 -1.04 -6.74 -9.31
N LEU A 150 -0.36 -6.69 -10.46
CA LEU A 150 1.10 -6.56 -10.52
C LEU A 150 1.59 -5.22 -9.96
N LEU A 151 0.86 -4.12 -10.24
CA LEU A 151 1.16 -2.81 -9.67
C LEU A 151 1.04 -2.82 -8.14
N LEU A 152 -0.02 -3.42 -7.59
CA LEU A 152 -0.20 -3.55 -6.15
C LEU A 152 0.91 -4.41 -5.51
N ARG A 153 1.27 -5.53 -6.14
CA ARG A 153 2.35 -6.41 -5.67
C ARG A 153 3.71 -5.71 -5.71
N ARG A 154 3.98 -4.90 -6.75
CA ARG A 154 5.19 -4.07 -6.84
C ARG A 154 5.19 -3.00 -5.75
N SER A 155 4.06 -2.35 -5.52
CA SER A 155 3.87 -1.33 -4.48
C SER A 155 4.26 -1.84 -3.09
N VAL A 156 3.82 -3.04 -2.70
CA VAL A 156 4.19 -3.67 -1.42
C VAL A 156 5.71 -3.88 -1.29
N ARG A 157 6.35 -4.41 -2.34
CA ARG A 157 7.81 -4.65 -2.35
C ARG A 157 8.60 -3.35 -2.25
N THR A 158 8.19 -2.34 -3.00
CA THR A 158 8.83 -1.02 -2.97
C THR A 158 8.64 -0.36 -1.61
N ALA A 159 7.42 -0.39 -1.07
CA ALA A 159 7.11 0.17 0.24
C ALA A 159 7.96 -0.45 1.35
N LYS A 160 8.06 -1.78 1.40
CA LYS A 160 8.91 -2.47 2.37
C LYS A 160 10.34 -1.89 2.41
N TYR A 161 10.98 -1.83 1.24
CA TYR A 161 12.34 -1.29 1.12
C TYR A 161 12.42 0.21 1.46
N GLU A 162 11.47 1.02 0.97
CA GLU A 162 11.44 2.47 1.23
C GLU A 162 11.27 2.76 2.72
N ILE A 163 10.42 2.00 3.41
CA ILE A 163 10.11 2.20 4.82
C ILE A 163 11.28 1.78 5.70
N GLU A 164 11.86 0.61 5.45
CA GLU A 164 13.03 0.14 6.17
C GLU A 164 14.18 1.16 6.07
N ARG A 165 14.45 1.62 4.84
CA ARG A 165 15.46 2.64 4.57
C ARG A 165 15.13 3.96 5.26
N ASP A 166 13.92 4.48 5.09
CA ASP A 166 13.56 5.82 5.57
C ASP A 166 13.47 5.86 7.11
N LEU A 167 12.95 4.81 7.76
CA LEU A 167 12.99 4.69 9.22
C LEU A 167 14.43 4.64 9.74
N PHE A 168 15.30 3.84 9.11
CA PHE A 168 16.71 3.80 9.48
C PHE A 168 17.38 5.18 9.36
N PHE A 169 17.11 5.92 8.29
CA PHE A 169 17.67 7.26 8.11
C PHE A 169 17.13 8.29 9.10
N MET A 170 15.82 8.31 9.35
CA MET A 170 15.18 9.20 10.34
C MET A 170 15.81 8.99 11.72
N MET A 171 15.98 7.74 12.11
CA MET A 171 16.49 7.39 13.44
C MET A 171 18.00 7.64 13.58
N ARG A 172 18.77 7.54 12.48
CA ARG A 172 20.21 7.87 12.48
C ARG A 172 20.49 9.37 12.54
N HIS A 173 19.61 10.21 11.98
CA HIS A 173 19.80 11.67 11.90
C HIS A 173 19.01 12.44 12.96
N SER A 174 18.30 11.75 13.86
CA SER A 174 17.67 12.40 14.99
C SER A 174 18.78 12.98 15.90
N PRO A 175 18.74 14.29 16.22
CA PRO A 175 19.68 14.83 17.20
C PRO A 175 19.45 14.05 18.49
N ARG A 176 20.47 13.30 18.93
CA ARG A 176 20.45 12.72 20.29
C ARG A 176 20.24 13.91 21.21
N ILE A 177 19.06 14.00 21.81
CA ILE A 177 18.83 14.93 22.90
C ILE A 177 19.67 14.36 24.04
N MET A 178 20.94 14.78 24.11
CA MET A 178 21.80 14.51 25.25
C MET A 178 21.14 15.22 26.43
N SER A 179 20.37 14.47 27.22
CA SER A 179 19.98 14.84 28.58
C SER A 179 21.14 14.62 29.53
#